data_AF-B5VMB1-F1
#
_entry.id   AF-B5VMB1-F1
#
_cell.length_a   1.000
_cell.length_b   1.000
_cell.length_c   1.000
_cell.angle_alpha   90.00
_cell.angle_beta   90.00
_cell.angle_gamma   90.00
#
_symmetry.space_group_name_H-M   'P 1'
#
loop_
_entity.id
_entity.type
_entity.pdbx_description
1 polymer ?
#
loop_
_entity_poly.entity_id
_entity_poly.type
_entity_poly.pdbx_seq_one_letter_code
_entity_poly.pdbx_strand_id
1 'polypeptide(L)'
;DDQAFWGIAAMTAAERNFTNPPENEPQWLYLAQAVFNTMALRWDADSCGGGLRWQIFVWNSGYDYKNTVSNGALFHIAARLARYTGNQTYVDWAEKVYEWMVGVNLISNGTYKYVYDGVSIDDNCTKVTSYQWTYNQGLLLAGSAYLYNFTGSDLWHTRTKEFLNASQVFFHDGIVYEAACQGPNSCNTDQRSFKAYFARFLGVTAQLVPETRNQIMSWLNTSAIAAAKSCSGGTDGHTCGLNWFNGTWDGMYGLGEQMSALEVMVNTRALDKPAPYTAENGGSSVGDGAAGTQAQPTNLAPLNITKGSKAGAGIITAVIGISIVACALWLVF
;
A
#
# COMPACT_ATOMS: atom_id res chain seq x y z
N ASP A 1 1.88 3.92 4.86
CA ASP A 1 1.92 3.18 3.58
C ASP A 1 3.31 2.67 3.21
N ASP A 2 4.39 3.46 3.33
CA ASP A 2 5.76 3.04 2.96
C ASP A 2 6.18 1.69 3.58
N GLN A 3 6.02 1.56 4.89
CA GLN A 3 6.28 0.33 5.64
C GLN A 3 5.45 -0.85 5.10
N ALA A 4 4.22 -0.59 4.68
CA ALA A 4 3.29 -1.61 4.24
C ALA A 4 3.71 -2.22 2.90
N PHE A 5 4.28 -1.44 1.98
CA PHE A 5 4.79 -1.98 0.71
C PHE A 5 5.98 -2.92 0.90
N TRP A 6 6.84 -2.67 1.89
CA TRP A 6 7.86 -3.64 2.30
C TRP A 6 7.25 -4.92 2.86
N GLY A 7 6.21 -4.81 3.70
CA GLY A 7 5.45 -5.96 4.19
C GLY A 7 4.77 -6.76 3.07
N ILE A 8 4.19 -6.08 2.08
CA ILE A 8 3.58 -6.69 0.89
C ILE A 8 4.63 -7.45 0.08
N ALA A 9 5.82 -6.89 -0.10
CA ALA A 9 6.92 -7.55 -0.80
C ALA A 9 7.42 -8.79 -0.05
N ALA A 10 7.64 -8.70 1.27
CA ALA A 10 8.02 -9.83 2.10
C ALA A 10 6.95 -10.94 2.08
N MET A 11 5.68 -10.57 2.17
CA MET A 11 4.57 -11.51 2.06
C MET A 11 4.55 -12.19 0.68
N THR A 12 4.92 -11.48 -0.39
CA THR A 12 4.98 -12.06 -1.75
C THR A 12 6.13 -13.06 -1.85
N ALA A 13 7.26 -12.78 -1.21
CA ALA A 13 8.38 -13.72 -1.15
C ALA A 13 7.96 -15.03 -0.47
N ALA A 14 7.24 -14.97 0.64
CA ALA A 14 6.70 -16.15 1.32
C ALA A 14 5.71 -16.92 0.42
N GLU A 15 4.73 -16.23 -0.17
CA GLU A 15 3.71 -16.82 -1.06
C GLU A 15 4.25 -17.40 -2.37
N ARG A 16 5.42 -16.94 -2.83
CA ARG A 16 6.07 -17.45 -4.04
C ARG A 16 7.18 -18.45 -3.75
N ASN A 17 7.34 -18.85 -2.48
CA ASN A 17 8.42 -19.72 -2.02
C ASN A 17 9.79 -19.21 -2.52
N PHE A 18 10.00 -17.90 -2.43
CA PHE A 18 11.27 -17.28 -2.77
C PHE A 18 12.34 -17.78 -1.79
N THR A 19 13.59 -17.88 -2.25
CA THR A 19 14.70 -18.40 -1.44
C THR A 19 14.71 -17.76 -0.06
N ASN A 20 14.63 -18.60 0.98
CA ASN A 20 14.62 -18.11 2.36
C ASN A 20 15.96 -17.48 2.72
N PRO A 21 15.96 -16.44 3.57
CA PRO A 21 17.17 -15.97 4.22
C PRO A 21 17.81 -17.07 5.08
N PRO A 22 19.09 -16.94 5.46
CA PRO A 22 19.71 -17.80 6.45
C PRO A 22 18.87 -17.96 7.73
N GLU A 23 18.93 -19.12 8.40
CA GLU A 23 18.09 -19.43 9.57
C GLU A 23 18.24 -18.44 10.73
N ASN A 24 19.37 -17.75 10.83
CA ASN A 24 19.66 -16.73 11.84
C ASN A 24 19.22 -15.31 11.44
N GLU A 25 18.58 -15.14 10.29
CA GLU A 25 18.06 -13.86 9.79
C GLU A 25 16.52 -13.84 9.77
N PRO A 26 15.90 -12.65 9.85
CA PRO A 26 14.45 -12.50 9.76
C PRO A 26 13.90 -13.10 8.46
N GLN A 27 13.00 -14.07 8.62
CA GLN A 27 12.36 -14.77 7.50
C GLN A 27 11.25 -13.93 6.85
N TRP A 28 10.88 -14.24 5.60
CA TRP A 28 9.87 -13.50 4.84
C TRP A 28 8.51 -13.41 5.55
N LEU A 29 8.00 -14.53 6.06
CA LEU A 29 6.73 -14.55 6.80
C LEU A 29 6.84 -13.76 8.10
N TYR A 30 7.95 -13.93 8.84
CA TYR A 30 8.23 -13.14 10.04
C TYR A 30 8.18 -11.63 9.77
N LEU A 31 8.82 -11.14 8.70
CA LEU A 31 8.82 -9.73 8.32
C LEU A 31 7.41 -9.23 7.97
N ALA A 32 6.62 -10.02 7.24
CA ALA A 32 5.24 -9.67 6.92
C ALA A 32 4.37 -9.56 8.18
N GLN A 33 4.51 -10.51 9.11
CA GLN A 33 3.81 -10.49 10.40
C GLN A 33 4.25 -9.30 11.26
N ALA A 34 5.55 -8.97 11.29
CA ALA A 34 6.06 -7.81 12.02
C ALA A 34 5.46 -6.49 11.49
N VAL A 35 5.40 -6.32 10.17
CA VAL A 35 4.77 -5.15 9.55
C VAL A 35 3.29 -5.09 9.90
N PHE A 36 2.56 -6.20 9.74
CA PHE A 36 1.14 -6.26 10.11
C PHE A 36 0.92 -5.88 11.58
N ASN A 37 1.63 -6.51 12.51
CA ASN A 37 1.46 -6.29 13.95
C ASN A 37 1.77 -4.84 14.34
N THR A 38 2.85 -4.27 13.82
CA THR A 38 3.22 -2.87 14.08
C THR A 38 2.26 -1.86 13.44
N MET A 39 1.60 -2.21 12.33
CA MET A 39 0.50 -1.43 11.77
C MET A 39 -0.76 -1.54 12.64
N ALA A 40 -1.17 -2.76 13.00
CA ALA A 40 -2.35 -3.04 13.82
C ALA A 40 -2.28 -2.34 15.20
N LEU A 41 -1.11 -2.30 15.84
CA LEU A 41 -0.86 -1.59 17.10
C LEU A 41 -1.09 -0.07 17.01
N ARG A 42 -1.06 0.50 15.80
CA ARG A 42 -1.25 1.94 15.56
C ARG A 42 -2.66 2.30 15.11
N TRP A 43 -3.60 1.35 15.23
CA TRP A 43 -5.00 1.62 14.97
C TRP A 43 -5.52 2.72 15.91
N ASP A 44 -5.82 3.89 15.34
CA ASP A 44 -6.28 5.05 16.11
C ASP A 44 -7.81 5.01 16.23
N ALA A 45 -8.29 4.47 17.36
CA ALA A 45 -9.71 4.42 17.69
C ALA A 45 -10.28 5.75 18.21
N ASP A 46 -9.42 6.66 18.67
CA ASP A 46 -9.82 7.90 19.32
C ASP A 46 -10.30 8.95 18.32
N SER A 47 -9.82 8.88 17.07
CA SER A 47 -10.28 9.74 15.97
C SER A 47 -11.00 8.95 14.88
N CYS A 48 -12.12 9.50 14.39
CA CYS A 48 -12.90 8.93 13.29
C CYS A 48 -13.33 7.47 13.47
N GLY A 49 -13.48 7.01 14.72
CA GLY A 49 -13.91 5.65 15.06
C GLY A 49 -12.94 4.54 14.65
N GLY A 50 -11.68 4.86 14.33
CA GLY A 50 -10.70 3.91 13.83
C GLY A 50 -9.85 4.45 12.69
N GLY A 51 -9.10 3.56 12.05
CA GLY A 51 -8.27 3.85 10.89
C GLY A 51 -6.85 4.23 11.27
N LEU A 52 -5.91 3.77 10.44
CA LEU A 52 -4.54 4.23 10.45
C LEU A 52 -4.44 5.63 9.86
N ARG A 53 -3.60 6.45 10.48
CA ARG A 53 -3.07 7.68 9.89
C ARG A 53 -2.05 7.33 8.81
N TRP A 54 -1.85 8.24 7.87
CA TRP A 54 -0.88 8.09 6.80
C TRP A 54 0.53 7.97 7.37
N GLN A 55 0.91 8.91 8.22
CA GLN A 55 2.22 8.96 8.84
C GLN A 55 2.29 8.19 10.16
N ILE A 56 3.46 7.63 10.47
CA ILE A 56 3.72 6.94 11.74
C ILE A 56 3.92 7.93 12.89
N PHE A 57 4.67 8.99 12.63
CA PHE A 57 5.10 9.92 13.66
C PHE A 57 4.29 11.22 13.62
N VAL A 58 3.91 11.72 14.81
CA VAL A 58 3.04 12.89 14.98
C VAL A 58 3.60 14.18 14.39
N TRP A 59 4.92 14.28 14.22
CA TRP A 59 5.61 15.46 13.67
C TRP A 59 5.76 15.43 12.15
N ASN A 60 5.35 14.35 11.48
CA ASN A 60 5.36 14.29 10.02
C ASN A 60 4.12 14.98 9.43
N SER A 61 4.32 15.70 8.33
CA SER A 61 3.22 16.26 7.55
C SER A 61 2.32 15.14 7.02
N GLY A 62 1.00 15.27 7.22
CA GLY A 62 0.02 14.25 6.86
C GLY A 62 -0.32 13.26 7.98
N TYR A 63 0.18 13.45 9.21
CA TYR A 63 -0.27 12.67 10.36
C TYR A 63 -1.76 12.89 10.69
N ASP A 64 -2.29 14.05 10.34
CA ASP A 64 -3.70 14.41 10.41
C ASP A 64 -4.57 13.72 9.33
N TYR A 65 -3.95 13.13 8.31
CA TYR A 65 -4.64 12.50 7.20
C TYR A 65 -4.73 10.98 7.38
N LYS A 66 -5.94 10.41 7.30
CA LYS A 66 -6.18 8.96 7.24
C LYS A 66 -6.45 8.57 5.81
N ASN A 67 -5.44 8.02 5.15
CA ASN A 67 -5.51 7.65 3.74
C ASN A 67 -5.87 6.19 3.53
N THR A 68 -6.44 5.91 2.35
CA THR A 68 -6.83 4.58 1.93
C THR A 68 -5.63 3.69 1.74
N VAL A 69 -4.52 4.14 1.17
CA VAL A 69 -3.37 3.26 0.93
C VAL A 69 -2.84 2.65 2.23
N SER A 70 -2.76 3.38 3.34
CA SER A 70 -2.29 2.81 4.61
C SER A 70 -3.26 1.78 5.19
N ASN A 71 -4.57 2.05 5.10
CA ASN A 71 -5.62 1.18 5.61
C ASN A 71 -5.85 -0.03 4.69
N GLY A 72 -5.99 0.20 3.39
CA GLY A 72 -6.07 -0.82 2.35
C GLY A 72 -4.86 -1.74 2.33
N ALA A 73 -3.66 -1.25 2.63
CA ALA A 73 -2.49 -2.11 2.78
C ALA A 73 -2.53 -2.96 4.06
N LEU A 74 -3.00 -2.43 5.19
CA LEU A 74 -3.27 -3.24 6.39
C LEU A 74 -4.28 -4.35 6.08
N PHE A 75 -5.40 -3.99 5.44
CA PHE A 75 -6.43 -4.93 4.97
C PHE A 75 -5.84 -6.03 4.06
N HIS A 76 -5.05 -5.63 3.07
CA HIS A 76 -4.47 -6.53 2.09
C HIS A 76 -3.44 -7.49 2.72
N ILE A 77 -2.57 -7.01 3.62
CA ILE A 77 -1.62 -7.85 4.35
C ILE A 77 -2.38 -8.82 5.27
N ALA A 78 -3.41 -8.34 5.98
CA ALA A 78 -4.24 -9.18 6.85
C ALA A 78 -4.89 -10.32 6.05
N ALA A 79 -5.52 -10.02 4.93
CA ALA A 79 -6.13 -11.01 4.05
C ALA A 79 -5.15 -12.10 3.58
N ARG A 80 -3.91 -11.69 3.24
CA ARG A 80 -2.85 -12.58 2.80
C ARG A 80 -2.32 -13.46 3.92
N LEU A 81 -2.08 -12.87 5.10
CA LEU A 81 -1.68 -13.62 6.30
C LEU A 81 -2.76 -14.60 6.74
N ALA A 82 -4.04 -14.23 6.68
CA ALA A 82 -5.17 -15.12 6.96
C ALA A 82 -5.09 -16.39 6.08
N ARG A 83 -4.99 -16.19 4.76
CA ARG A 83 -4.89 -17.31 3.82
C ARG A 83 -3.61 -18.13 4.00
N TYR A 84 -2.47 -17.48 4.20
CA TYR A 84 -1.19 -18.18 4.28
C TYR A 84 -1.07 -19.02 5.55
N THR A 85 -1.53 -18.48 6.68
CA THR A 85 -1.35 -19.08 8.02
C THR A 85 -2.56 -19.87 8.52
N GLY A 86 -3.73 -19.70 7.90
CA GLY A 86 -4.98 -20.28 8.39
C GLY A 86 -5.55 -19.59 9.65
N ASN A 87 -4.99 -18.44 10.06
CA ASN A 87 -5.37 -17.79 11.32
C ASN A 87 -6.53 -16.78 11.13
N GLN A 88 -7.63 -17.06 11.83
CA GLN A 88 -8.87 -16.27 11.80
C GLN A 88 -8.70 -14.82 12.29
N THR A 89 -7.79 -14.54 13.22
CA THR A 89 -7.57 -13.18 13.74
C THR A 89 -7.21 -12.19 12.63
N TYR A 90 -6.52 -12.64 11.58
CA TYR A 90 -6.23 -11.79 10.44
C TYR A 90 -7.46 -11.48 9.58
N VAL A 91 -8.43 -12.40 9.50
CA VAL A 91 -9.73 -12.13 8.86
C VAL A 91 -10.49 -11.06 9.64
N ASP A 92 -10.53 -11.19 10.98
CA ASP A 92 -11.23 -10.25 11.85
C ASP A 92 -10.65 -8.83 11.72
N TRP A 93 -9.31 -8.72 11.59
CA TRP A 93 -8.66 -7.44 11.29
C TRP A 93 -9.01 -6.90 9.90
N ALA A 94 -9.06 -7.76 8.88
CA ALA A 94 -9.46 -7.35 7.55
C ALA A 94 -10.90 -6.83 7.52
N GLU A 95 -11.82 -7.51 8.22
CA GLU A 95 -13.21 -7.07 8.41
C GLU A 95 -13.28 -5.72 9.10
N LYS A 96 -12.59 -5.57 10.23
CA LYS A 96 -12.51 -4.31 10.99
C LYS A 96 -12.06 -3.13 10.12
N VAL A 97 -11.01 -3.32 9.31
CA VAL A 97 -10.50 -2.26 8.42
C VAL A 97 -11.50 -1.95 7.32
N TYR A 98 -12.08 -2.98 6.69
CA TYR A 98 -13.08 -2.80 5.64
C TYR A 98 -14.30 -2.03 6.14
N GLU A 99 -14.86 -2.43 7.29
CA GLU A 99 -16.03 -1.79 7.88
C GLU A 99 -15.77 -0.33 8.24
N TRP A 100 -14.58 -0.05 8.78
CA TRP A 100 -14.17 1.34 9.03
C TRP A 100 -14.12 2.15 7.73
N MET A 101 -13.49 1.63 6.67
CA MET A 101 -13.39 2.32 5.38
C MET A 101 -14.77 2.60 4.76
N VAL A 102 -15.73 1.69 4.91
CA VAL A 102 -17.13 1.94 4.53
C VAL A 102 -17.76 3.03 5.40
N GLY A 103 -17.55 2.96 6.72
CA GLY A 103 -18.12 3.91 7.69
C GLY A 103 -17.68 5.36 7.48
N VAL A 104 -16.43 5.58 7.06
CA VAL A 104 -15.90 6.92 6.71
C VAL A 104 -16.07 7.29 5.23
N ASN A 105 -16.84 6.51 4.47
CA ASN A 105 -17.13 6.74 3.05
C ASN A 105 -15.91 6.75 2.11
N LEU A 106 -14.81 6.07 2.48
CA LEU A 106 -13.68 5.85 1.57
C LEU A 106 -14.01 4.82 0.48
N ILE A 107 -14.97 3.93 0.76
CA ILE A 107 -15.59 3.07 -0.24
C ILE A 107 -16.96 3.65 -0.58
N SER A 108 -17.21 3.94 -1.86
CA SER A 108 -18.46 4.58 -2.26
C SER A 108 -19.68 3.67 -2.08
N ASN A 109 -20.77 4.25 -1.60
CA ASN A 109 -22.06 3.57 -1.42
C ASN A 109 -22.96 3.56 -2.67
N GLY A 110 -22.42 3.93 -3.83
CA GLY A 110 -23.17 3.96 -5.10
C GLY A 110 -23.19 2.62 -5.84
N THR A 111 -23.61 2.65 -7.11
CA THR A 111 -23.65 1.49 -8.02
C THR A 111 -22.30 0.80 -8.15
N TYR A 112 -21.22 1.57 -8.09
CA TYR A 112 -19.85 1.08 -8.12
C TYR A 112 -19.21 1.29 -6.75
N LYS A 113 -18.40 0.32 -6.31
CA LYS A 113 -17.57 0.39 -5.11
C LYS A 113 -16.22 1.04 -5.44
N TYR A 114 -16.25 2.31 -5.82
CA TYR A 114 -15.04 3.12 -6.00
C TYR A 114 -14.34 3.33 -4.66
N VAL A 115 -13.02 3.34 -4.71
CA VAL A 115 -12.16 3.55 -3.55
C VAL A 115 -11.50 4.93 -3.67
N TYR A 116 -11.82 5.82 -2.72
CA TYR A 116 -11.31 7.19 -2.65
C TYR A 116 -9.99 7.29 -1.87
N ASP A 117 -9.37 8.47 -1.85
CA ASP A 117 -7.99 8.63 -1.40
C ASP A 117 -7.83 8.68 0.12
N GLY A 118 -8.71 9.41 0.80
CA GLY A 118 -8.57 9.61 2.24
C GLY A 118 -9.51 10.66 2.82
N VAL A 119 -9.33 10.89 4.12
CA VAL A 119 -10.10 11.80 4.96
C VAL A 119 -9.16 12.45 5.98
N SER A 120 -9.45 13.68 6.42
CA SER A 120 -8.67 14.35 7.48
C SER A 120 -9.37 14.24 8.82
N ILE A 121 -8.59 14.10 9.91
CA ILE A 121 -9.15 14.12 11.26
C ILE A 121 -9.62 15.52 11.69
N ASP A 122 -9.15 16.58 11.03
CA ASP A 122 -9.48 17.97 11.39
C ASP A 122 -10.95 18.32 11.15
N ASP A 123 -11.60 17.62 10.20
CA ASP A 123 -13.03 17.71 9.96
C ASP A 123 -13.81 16.49 10.41
N ASN A 124 -13.24 15.73 11.37
CA ASN A 124 -13.81 14.48 11.89
C ASN A 124 -14.07 13.45 10.77
N CYS A 125 -13.19 13.41 9.77
CA CYS A 125 -13.25 12.53 8.62
C CYS A 125 -14.55 12.65 7.79
N THR A 126 -15.10 13.86 7.71
CA THR A 126 -16.39 14.08 7.02
C THR A 126 -16.22 14.47 5.57
N LYS A 127 -15.10 15.11 5.19
CA LYS A 127 -14.81 15.43 3.78
C LYS A 127 -13.86 14.40 3.19
N VAL A 128 -14.39 13.67 2.21
CA VAL A 128 -13.61 12.67 1.47
C VAL A 128 -12.83 13.35 0.35
N THR A 129 -11.52 13.09 0.29
CA THR A 129 -10.70 13.39 -0.88
C THR A 129 -10.99 12.33 -1.95
N SER A 130 -11.74 12.71 -2.98
CA SER A 130 -12.35 11.79 -3.94
C SER A 130 -11.45 11.35 -5.10
N TYR A 131 -10.13 11.54 -5.01
CA TYR A 131 -9.21 11.00 -6.00
C TYR A 131 -9.30 9.46 -6.02
N GLN A 132 -9.34 8.91 -7.22
CA GLN A 132 -9.38 7.47 -7.46
C GLN A 132 -8.06 7.04 -8.06
N TRP A 133 -7.40 6.11 -7.40
CA TRP A 133 -6.09 5.60 -7.79
C TRP A 133 -6.15 4.09 -8.00
N THR A 134 -5.46 3.60 -9.03
CA THR A 134 -5.49 2.18 -9.40
C THR A 134 -5.08 1.28 -8.24
N TYR A 135 -4.00 1.64 -7.53
CA TYR A 135 -3.45 0.86 -6.42
C TYR A 135 -4.39 0.76 -5.22
N ASN A 136 -5.17 1.81 -4.92
CA ASN A 136 -6.14 1.81 -3.82
C ASN A 136 -7.25 0.80 -4.13
N GLN A 137 -7.84 0.88 -5.33
CA GLN A 137 -8.83 -0.10 -5.78
C GLN A 137 -8.27 -1.52 -5.78
N GLY A 138 -7.02 -1.68 -6.24
CA GLY A 138 -6.34 -2.96 -6.32
C GLY A 138 -6.08 -3.64 -4.98
N LEU A 139 -5.71 -2.87 -3.94
CA LEU A 139 -5.50 -3.39 -2.58
C LEU A 139 -6.77 -4.06 -2.05
N LEU A 140 -7.93 -3.40 -2.22
CA LEU A 140 -9.22 -3.89 -1.75
C LEU A 140 -9.73 -5.07 -2.62
N LEU A 141 -9.53 -4.99 -3.93
CA LEU A 141 -9.83 -6.08 -4.87
C LEU A 141 -9.07 -7.36 -4.51
N ALA A 142 -7.74 -7.28 -4.44
CA ALA A 142 -6.91 -8.45 -4.17
C ALA A 142 -7.11 -8.96 -2.75
N GLY A 143 -7.19 -8.08 -1.74
CA GLY A 143 -7.46 -8.52 -0.36
C GLY A 143 -8.81 -9.26 -0.24
N SER A 144 -9.85 -8.79 -0.92
CA SER A 144 -11.15 -9.49 -0.96
C SER A 144 -11.05 -10.87 -1.62
N ALA A 145 -10.27 -10.99 -2.70
CA ALA A 145 -10.01 -12.27 -3.38
C ALA A 145 -9.27 -13.27 -2.48
N TYR A 146 -8.28 -12.80 -1.71
CA TYR A 146 -7.58 -13.60 -0.70
C TYR A 146 -8.53 -14.12 0.38
N LEU A 147 -9.39 -13.25 0.93
CA LEU A 147 -10.36 -13.63 1.95
C LEU A 147 -11.43 -14.59 1.42
N TYR A 148 -11.92 -14.38 0.19
CA TYR A 148 -12.86 -15.32 -0.43
C TYR A 148 -12.22 -16.70 -0.60
N ASN A 149 -11.00 -16.75 -1.13
CA ASN A 149 -10.31 -18.02 -1.36
C ASN A 149 -10.00 -18.76 -0.06
N PHE A 150 -9.75 -18.05 1.05
CA PHE A 150 -9.53 -18.65 2.36
C PHE A 150 -10.82 -19.09 3.05
N THR A 151 -11.83 -18.21 3.10
CA THR A 151 -13.04 -18.42 3.91
C THR A 151 -14.17 -19.15 3.17
N GLY A 152 -14.17 -19.14 1.83
CA GLY A 152 -15.30 -19.58 1.02
C GLY A 152 -16.55 -18.69 1.12
N SER A 153 -16.46 -17.52 1.75
CA SER A 153 -17.60 -16.66 2.06
C SER A 153 -18.17 -15.94 0.84
N ASP A 154 -19.48 -16.06 0.62
CA ASP A 154 -20.22 -15.33 -0.43
C ASP A 154 -20.12 -13.80 -0.29
N LEU A 155 -19.91 -13.30 0.94
CA LEU A 155 -19.70 -11.88 1.19
C LEU A 155 -18.42 -11.39 0.50
N TRP A 156 -17.30 -12.08 0.72
CA TRP A 156 -16.01 -11.73 0.13
C TRP A 156 -15.98 -11.98 -1.37
N HIS A 157 -16.70 -13.00 -1.84
CA HIS A 157 -16.92 -13.21 -3.27
C HIS A 157 -17.64 -12.02 -3.93
N THR A 158 -18.72 -11.55 -3.31
CA THR A 158 -19.50 -10.40 -3.80
C THR A 158 -18.64 -9.15 -3.82
N ARG A 159 -17.95 -8.83 -2.72
CA ARG A 159 -17.04 -7.68 -2.62
C ARG A 159 -15.94 -7.72 -3.68
N THR A 160 -15.35 -8.89 -3.94
CA THR A 160 -14.35 -9.06 -5.01
C THR A 160 -14.91 -8.65 -6.38
N LYS A 161 -16.13 -9.11 -6.72
CA LYS A 161 -16.78 -8.75 -7.98
C LYS A 161 -17.15 -7.28 -8.05
N GLU A 162 -17.62 -6.69 -6.96
CA GLU A 162 -17.94 -5.27 -6.89
C GLU A 162 -16.71 -4.39 -7.11
N PHE A 163 -15.58 -4.72 -6.46
CA PHE A 163 -14.32 -4.00 -6.66
C PHE A 163 -13.73 -4.20 -8.06
N LEU A 164 -13.91 -5.38 -8.66
CA LEU A 164 -13.52 -5.62 -10.04
C LEU A 164 -14.38 -4.82 -11.01
N ASN A 165 -15.69 -4.72 -10.76
CA ASN A 165 -16.60 -3.92 -11.57
C ASN A 165 -16.24 -2.42 -11.48
N ALA A 166 -16.00 -1.91 -10.28
CA ALA A 166 -15.57 -0.53 -10.08
C ALA A 166 -14.21 -0.22 -10.73
N SER A 167 -13.34 -1.22 -10.90
CA SER A 167 -12.04 -1.06 -11.57
C SER A 167 -12.14 -0.62 -13.03
N GLN A 168 -13.32 -0.72 -13.68
CA GLN A 168 -13.54 -0.26 -15.05
C GLN A 168 -13.16 1.21 -15.28
N VAL A 169 -13.27 2.06 -14.26
CA VAL A 169 -12.88 3.48 -14.33
C VAL A 169 -11.40 3.68 -14.68
N PHE A 170 -10.56 2.67 -14.44
CA PHE A 170 -9.13 2.72 -14.74
C PHE A 170 -8.76 2.15 -16.11
N PHE A 171 -9.75 1.84 -16.96
CA PHE A 171 -9.53 1.32 -18.30
C PHE A 171 -10.16 2.23 -19.36
N HIS A 172 -9.35 2.68 -20.31
CA HIS A 172 -9.81 3.36 -21.51
C HIS A 172 -9.47 2.48 -22.71
N ASP A 173 -10.48 2.07 -23.48
CA ASP A 173 -10.34 1.07 -24.56
C ASP A 173 -9.62 -0.22 -24.11
N GLY A 174 -9.85 -0.64 -22.86
CA GLY A 174 -9.22 -1.82 -22.27
C GLY A 174 -7.75 -1.64 -21.85
N ILE A 175 -7.20 -0.43 -21.99
CA ILE A 175 -5.84 -0.06 -21.59
C ILE A 175 -5.89 0.64 -20.23
N VAL A 176 -5.11 0.13 -19.27
CA VAL A 176 -5.04 0.70 -17.92
C VAL A 176 -4.38 2.08 -17.89
N TYR A 177 -4.95 3.00 -17.12
CA TYR A 177 -4.43 4.36 -16.94
C TYR A 177 -4.72 4.91 -15.53
N GLU A 178 -3.95 5.94 -15.14
CA GLU A 178 -4.23 6.68 -13.89
C GLU A 178 -5.27 7.78 -14.13
N ALA A 179 -6.52 7.49 -13.75
CA ALA A 179 -7.67 8.36 -14.01
C ALA A 179 -7.51 9.78 -13.43
N ALA A 180 -6.86 9.91 -12.27
CA ALA A 180 -6.72 11.19 -11.58
C ALA A 180 -5.63 12.12 -12.16
N CYS A 181 -4.59 11.59 -12.81
CA CYS A 181 -3.40 12.38 -13.16
C CYS A 181 -2.89 12.23 -14.59
N GLN A 182 -3.21 11.15 -15.31
CA GLN A 182 -2.60 10.88 -16.63
C GLN A 182 -3.13 11.86 -17.70
N GLY A 183 -4.44 12.10 -17.72
CA GLY A 183 -5.08 13.05 -18.66
C GLY A 183 -4.53 14.48 -18.56
N PRO A 184 -4.48 15.11 -17.37
CA PRO A 184 -3.91 16.44 -17.18
C PRO A 184 -2.36 16.47 -17.18
N ASN A 185 -1.69 15.32 -17.36
CA ASN A 185 -0.24 15.18 -17.28
C ASN A 185 0.36 15.71 -15.96
N SER A 186 -0.29 15.41 -14.84
CA SER A 186 0.08 15.88 -13.50
C SER A 186 0.62 14.77 -12.59
N CYS A 187 0.87 13.57 -13.13
CA CYS A 187 1.35 12.45 -12.33
C CYS A 187 2.72 12.72 -11.71
N ASN A 188 2.79 12.66 -10.38
CA ASN A 188 4.06 12.73 -9.64
C ASN A 188 4.83 11.38 -9.73
N THR A 189 6.03 11.32 -9.16
CA THR A 189 6.89 10.12 -9.20
C THR A 189 6.19 8.86 -8.69
N ASP A 190 5.42 8.95 -7.60
CA ASP A 190 4.76 7.80 -6.99
C ASP A 190 3.62 7.29 -7.88
N GLN A 191 2.78 8.21 -8.34
CA GLN A 191 1.58 7.92 -9.14
C GLN A 191 1.93 7.21 -10.45
N ARG A 192 3.11 7.47 -11.00
CA ARG A 192 3.61 6.79 -12.22
C ARG A 192 3.89 5.30 -12.01
N SER A 193 3.99 4.84 -10.77
CA SER A 193 4.19 3.42 -10.42
C SER A 193 2.89 2.67 -10.10
N PHE A 194 1.76 3.36 -9.91
CA PHE A 194 0.54 2.75 -9.35
C PHE A 194 -0.04 1.63 -10.23
N LYS A 195 0.01 1.80 -11.56
CA LYS A 195 -0.39 0.77 -12.54
C LYS A 195 0.38 -0.55 -12.34
N ALA A 196 1.63 -0.50 -11.90
CA ALA A 196 2.45 -1.68 -11.65
C ALA A 196 1.81 -2.57 -10.56
N TYR A 197 1.47 -1.98 -9.42
CA TYR A 197 0.84 -2.70 -8.31
C TYR A 197 -0.53 -3.21 -8.70
N PHE A 198 -1.32 -2.37 -9.40
CA PHE A 198 -2.65 -2.74 -9.84
C PHE A 198 -2.65 -3.93 -10.82
N ALA A 199 -1.72 -3.96 -11.79
CA ALA A 199 -1.54 -5.10 -12.69
C ALA A 199 -1.24 -6.40 -11.93
N ARG A 200 -0.39 -6.33 -10.90
CA ARG A 200 -0.09 -7.47 -10.02
C ARG A 200 -1.31 -7.93 -9.22
N PHE A 201 -2.07 -6.98 -8.68
CA PHE A 201 -3.30 -7.25 -7.92
C PHE A 201 -4.38 -7.89 -8.79
N LEU A 202 -4.52 -7.46 -10.05
CA LEU A 202 -5.37 -8.10 -11.03
C LEU A 202 -4.93 -9.55 -11.30
N GLY A 203 -3.64 -9.76 -11.59
CA GLY A 203 -3.09 -11.09 -11.87
C GLY A 203 -3.36 -12.09 -10.74
N VAL A 204 -3.14 -11.69 -9.48
CA VAL A 204 -3.41 -12.57 -8.34
C VAL A 204 -4.91 -12.80 -8.11
N THR A 205 -5.76 -11.81 -8.33
CA THR A 205 -7.22 -12.00 -8.27
C THR A 205 -7.68 -13.03 -9.31
N ALA A 206 -7.15 -12.98 -10.54
CA ALA A 206 -7.45 -13.97 -11.57
C ALA A 206 -6.97 -15.39 -11.19
N GLN A 207 -5.86 -15.52 -10.46
CA GLN A 207 -5.41 -16.80 -9.94
C GLN A 207 -6.38 -17.36 -8.89
N LEU A 208 -6.83 -16.51 -7.95
CA LEU A 208 -7.61 -16.90 -6.78
C LEU A 208 -9.12 -17.03 -7.02
N VAL A 209 -9.68 -16.29 -7.99
CA VAL A 209 -11.13 -16.24 -8.27
C VAL A 209 -11.39 -16.52 -9.75
N PRO A 210 -11.63 -17.79 -10.13
CA PRO A 210 -11.70 -18.22 -11.52
C PRO A 210 -12.65 -17.45 -12.43
N GLU A 211 -13.79 -17.02 -11.90
CA GLU A 211 -14.86 -16.30 -12.63
C GLU A 211 -14.39 -14.94 -13.15
N THR A 212 -13.36 -14.36 -12.51
CA THR A 212 -12.81 -13.05 -12.89
C THR A 212 -11.77 -13.13 -14.01
N ARG A 213 -11.28 -14.34 -14.34
CA ARG A 213 -10.14 -14.56 -15.24
C ARG A 213 -10.33 -13.93 -16.61
N ASN A 214 -11.48 -14.15 -17.25
CA ASN A 214 -11.69 -13.69 -18.62
C ASN A 214 -11.59 -12.17 -18.73
N GLN A 215 -12.25 -11.46 -17.82
CA GLN A 215 -12.23 -10.00 -17.79
C GLN A 215 -10.82 -9.46 -17.48
N ILE A 216 -10.20 -9.99 -16.42
CA ILE A 216 -8.88 -9.53 -15.98
C ILE A 216 -7.81 -9.81 -17.05
N MET A 217 -7.76 -11.02 -17.60
CA MET A 217 -6.76 -11.36 -18.60
C MET A 217 -6.96 -10.59 -19.90
N SER A 218 -8.21 -10.27 -20.27
CA SER A 218 -8.50 -9.37 -21.40
C SER A 218 -7.87 -7.98 -21.18
N TRP A 219 -8.06 -7.40 -20.00
CA TRP A 219 -7.48 -6.11 -19.63
C TRP A 219 -5.95 -6.13 -19.57
N LEU A 220 -5.36 -7.14 -18.94
CA LEU A 220 -3.90 -7.28 -18.85
C LEU A 220 -3.27 -7.46 -20.24
N ASN A 221 -3.84 -8.31 -21.09
CA ASN A 221 -3.30 -8.55 -22.44
C ASN A 221 -3.40 -7.29 -23.31
N THR A 222 -4.55 -6.61 -23.29
CA THR A 222 -4.74 -5.36 -24.04
C THR A 222 -3.76 -4.29 -23.58
N SER A 223 -3.62 -4.13 -22.27
CA SER A 223 -2.70 -3.17 -21.67
C SER A 223 -1.23 -3.53 -21.94
N ALA A 224 -0.86 -4.81 -21.94
CA ALA A 224 0.50 -5.25 -22.22
C ALA A 224 0.92 -4.98 -23.67
N ILE A 225 0.02 -5.18 -24.64
CA ILE A 225 0.26 -4.82 -26.04
C ILE A 225 0.47 -3.31 -26.18
N ALA A 226 -0.34 -2.50 -25.50
CA ALA A 226 -0.22 -1.05 -25.52
C ALA A 226 1.09 -0.56 -24.85
N ALA A 227 1.43 -1.14 -23.69
CA ALA A 227 2.69 -0.86 -23.00
C ALA A 227 3.90 -1.22 -23.87
N ALA A 228 3.89 -2.38 -24.52
CA ALA A 228 4.98 -2.81 -25.41
C ALA A 228 5.23 -1.83 -26.56
N LYS A 229 4.17 -1.25 -27.14
CA LYS A 229 4.30 -0.19 -28.15
C LYS A 229 4.91 1.09 -27.59
N SER A 230 4.59 1.43 -26.34
CA SER A 230 5.16 2.58 -25.64
C SER A 230 6.65 2.40 -25.28
N CYS A 231 7.14 1.16 -25.20
CA CYS A 231 8.55 0.80 -24.99
C CYS A 231 9.38 0.91 -26.27
N SER A 232 9.44 2.11 -26.83
CA SER A 232 10.07 2.40 -28.13
C SER A 232 10.96 3.65 -28.13
N GLY A 233 11.23 4.22 -26.95
CA GLY A 233 11.96 5.49 -26.82
C GLY A 233 13.25 5.38 -26.03
N GLY A 234 13.72 6.54 -25.55
CA GLY A 234 14.99 6.66 -24.83
C GLY A 234 16.22 6.51 -25.73
N THR A 235 17.40 6.62 -25.11
CA THR A 235 18.69 6.41 -25.81
C THR A 235 18.96 4.93 -26.12
N ASP A 236 18.21 4.04 -25.50
CA ASP A 236 18.32 2.58 -25.62
C ASP A 236 17.33 1.97 -26.63
N GLY A 237 16.40 2.78 -27.15
CA GLY A 237 15.38 2.37 -28.12
C GLY A 237 14.27 1.48 -27.56
N HIS A 238 14.21 1.29 -26.23
CA HIS A 238 13.21 0.45 -25.58
C HIS A 238 12.71 0.98 -24.23
N THR A 239 13.02 2.24 -23.90
CA THR A 239 12.46 2.92 -22.72
C THR A 239 10.93 3.02 -22.84
N CYS A 240 10.22 2.53 -21.82
CA CYS A 240 8.77 2.60 -21.72
C CYS A 240 8.27 3.94 -21.19
N GLY A 241 7.17 4.44 -21.79
CA GLY A 241 6.47 5.65 -21.36
C GLY A 241 5.34 5.40 -20.37
N LEU A 242 4.67 6.48 -19.96
CA LEU A 242 3.54 6.42 -19.03
C LEU A 242 2.20 6.22 -19.76
N ASN A 243 1.97 6.99 -20.83
CA ASN A 243 0.73 7.01 -21.58
C ASN A 243 0.76 5.99 -22.73
N TRP A 244 0.03 4.89 -22.55
CA TRP A 244 0.02 3.77 -23.48
C TRP A 244 -1.00 3.93 -24.62
N PHE A 245 -1.76 5.03 -24.66
CA PHE A 245 -2.73 5.29 -25.74
C PHE A 245 -2.05 5.78 -27.03
N ASN A 246 -0.86 6.38 -26.92
CA ASN A 246 -0.17 7.01 -28.04
C ASN A 246 0.38 6.01 -29.06
N GLY A 247 0.52 4.73 -28.69
CA GLY A 247 1.14 3.71 -29.54
C GLY A 247 2.64 3.90 -29.80
N THR A 248 3.28 4.83 -29.09
CA THR A 248 4.71 5.14 -29.11
C THR A 248 5.14 5.70 -27.76
N TRP A 249 6.45 5.88 -27.55
CA TRP A 249 6.98 6.55 -26.37
C TRP A 249 6.49 8.00 -26.26
N ASP A 250 6.06 8.41 -25.07
CA ASP A 250 5.49 9.73 -24.78
C ASP A 250 6.51 10.74 -24.23
N GLY A 251 7.80 10.38 -24.21
CA GLY A 251 8.87 11.20 -23.66
C GLY A 251 9.06 11.05 -22.14
N MET A 252 8.20 10.28 -21.46
CA MET A 252 8.29 10.03 -20.03
C MET A 252 9.17 8.82 -19.73
N TYR A 253 9.95 8.89 -18.67
CA TYR A 253 10.79 7.79 -18.24
C TYR A 253 11.04 7.86 -16.74
N GLY A 254 11.33 6.69 -16.16
CA GLY A 254 11.56 6.54 -14.73
C GLY A 254 11.27 5.12 -14.28
N LEU A 255 11.56 4.87 -13.01
CA LEU A 255 11.34 3.55 -12.40
C LEU A 255 9.85 3.15 -12.45
N GLY A 256 8.93 4.09 -12.22
CA GLY A 256 7.49 3.82 -12.20
C GLY A 256 6.94 3.38 -13.56
N GLU A 257 7.37 4.05 -14.63
CA GLU A 257 7.01 3.73 -16.02
C GLU A 257 7.54 2.35 -16.42
N GLN A 258 8.82 2.06 -16.12
CA GLN A 258 9.41 0.75 -16.41
C GLN A 258 8.77 -0.37 -15.60
N MET A 259 8.53 -0.15 -14.30
CA MET A 259 7.85 -1.12 -13.44
C MET A 259 6.43 -1.39 -13.91
N SER A 260 5.68 -0.36 -14.30
CA SER A 260 4.31 -0.51 -14.79
C SER A 260 4.26 -1.34 -16.07
N ALA A 261 5.16 -1.08 -17.01
CA ALA A 261 5.28 -1.87 -18.24
C ALA A 261 5.68 -3.32 -17.95
N LEU A 262 6.66 -3.54 -17.07
CA LEU A 262 7.10 -4.88 -16.66
C LEU A 262 5.97 -5.68 -16.02
N GLU A 263 5.28 -5.09 -15.03
CA GLU A 263 4.23 -5.80 -14.29
C GLU A 263 3.06 -6.18 -15.19
N VAL A 264 2.61 -5.31 -16.09
CA VAL A 264 1.50 -5.65 -16.98
C VAL A 264 1.87 -6.78 -17.93
N MET A 265 3.11 -6.79 -18.44
CA MET A 265 3.61 -7.86 -19.33
C MET A 265 3.77 -9.18 -18.58
N VAL A 266 4.38 -9.19 -17.40
CA VAL A 266 4.58 -10.41 -16.60
C VAL A 266 3.24 -11.01 -16.19
N ASN A 267 2.26 -10.18 -15.82
CA ASN A 267 0.95 -10.66 -15.38
C ASN A 267 0.09 -11.21 -16.53
N THR A 268 0.46 -11.04 -17.81
CA THR A 268 -0.15 -11.82 -18.92
C THR A 268 0.05 -13.33 -18.77
N ARG A 269 1.07 -13.74 -18.00
CA ARG A 269 1.40 -15.14 -17.69
C ARG A 269 1.00 -15.54 -16.27
N ALA A 270 0.15 -14.76 -15.60
CA ALA A 270 -0.27 -15.04 -14.22
C ALA A 270 -0.89 -16.44 -14.09
N LEU A 271 -1.70 -16.87 -15.06
CA LEU A 271 -2.38 -18.17 -14.99
C LEU A 271 -1.49 -19.38 -15.33
N ASP A 272 -0.29 -19.17 -15.86
CA ASP A 272 0.68 -20.26 -16.11
C ASP A 272 1.49 -20.64 -14.87
N LYS A 273 1.30 -19.89 -13.77
CA LYS A 273 1.94 -20.12 -12.48
C LYS A 273 0.89 -20.51 -11.45
N PRO A 274 1.27 -21.32 -10.44
CA PRO A 274 0.37 -21.64 -9.35
C PRO A 274 -0.10 -20.36 -8.65
N ALA A 275 -1.29 -20.45 -8.05
CA ALA A 275 -1.76 -19.44 -7.11
C ALA A 275 -0.75 -19.27 -5.96
N PRO A 276 -0.76 -18.12 -5.26
CA PRO A 276 0.05 -17.91 -4.05
C PRO A 276 0.02 -19.13 -3.12
N TYR A 277 1.18 -19.58 -2.66
CA TYR A 277 1.28 -20.66 -1.69
C TYR A 277 0.79 -20.24 -0.31
N THR A 278 0.44 -21.22 0.50
CA THR A 278 0.19 -21.15 1.95
C THR A 278 1.30 -21.91 2.68
N ALA A 279 1.31 -21.85 4.00
CA ALA A 279 2.22 -22.66 4.81
C ALA A 279 2.07 -24.17 4.59
N GLU A 280 0.90 -24.62 4.10
CA GLU A 280 0.58 -26.04 3.94
C GLU A 280 0.82 -26.58 2.52
N ASN A 281 0.95 -25.72 1.51
CA ASN A 281 0.96 -26.15 0.10
C ASN A 281 2.15 -25.66 -0.73
N GLY A 282 3.21 -25.17 -0.10
CA GLY A 282 4.48 -24.86 -0.77
C GLY A 282 5.28 -23.72 -0.17
N GLY A 283 4.71 -22.94 0.75
CA GLY A 283 5.42 -21.88 1.45
C GLY A 283 6.38 -22.45 2.51
N SER A 284 7.67 -22.16 2.37
CA SER A 284 8.70 -22.65 3.31
C SER A 284 9.15 -21.61 4.35
N SER A 285 8.72 -20.35 4.21
CA SER A 285 9.16 -19.28 5.10
C SER A 285 8.52 -19.40 6.48
N VAL A 286 9.35 -19.32 7.53
CA VAL A 286 8.93 -19.44 8.92
C VAL A 286 8.50 -18.09 9.47
N GLY A 287 7.48 -18.08 10.33
CA GLY A 287 6.90 -16.89 10.93
C GLY A 287 6.95 -16.92 12.45
N ASP A 288 6.53 -15.81 13.06
CA ASP A 288 6.24 -15.67 14.48
C ASP A 288 4.99 -14.78 14.62
N GLY A 289 3.93 -15.31 15.23
CA GLY A 289 2.70 -14.55 15.45
C GLY A 289 2.92 -13.30 16.33
N ALA A 290 3.96 -13.27 17.15
CA ALA A 290 4.37 -12.14 17.97
C ALA A 290 5.44 -11.26 17.31
N ALA A 291 5.78 -11.48 16.04
CA ALA A 291 6.77 -10.66 15.35
C ALA A 291 6.43 -9.16 15.44
N GLY A 292 7.41 -8.32 15.76
CA GLY A 292 7.22 -6.86 15.88
C GLY A 292 6.44 -6.38 17.10
N THR A 293 5.94 -7.26 17.99
CA THR A 293 5.33 -6.87 19.28
C THR A 293 6.32 -6.89 20.43
N GLN A 294 7.49 -7.50 20.21
CA GLN A 294 8.55 -7.60 21.19
C GLN A 294 9.02 -6.19 21.57
N ALA A 295 8.92 -5.86 22.85
CA ALA A 295 9.55 -4.65 23.37
C ALA A 295 11.07 -4.81 23.15
N GLN A 296 11.66 -3.90 22.37
CA GLN A 296 13.11 -3.75 22.42
C GLN A 296 13.47 -3.52 23.88
N PRO A 297 14.39 -4.28 24.49
CA PRO A 297 14.94 -3.88 25.77
C PRO A 297 15.45 -2.46 25.56
N THR A 298 14.88 -1.49 26.28
CA THR A 298 15.35 -0.11 26.31
C THR A 298 16.68 -0.09 27.06
N ASN A 299 17.70 -0.74 26.51
CA ASN A 299 19.10 -0.50 26.81
C ASN A 299 19.55 0.82 26.15
N LEU A 300 18.68 1.85 26.18
CA LEU A 300 19.19 3.21 26.21
C LEU A 300 19.92 3.28 27.54
N ALA A 301 21.25 3.18 27.51
CA ALA A 301 22.07 3.49 28.65
C ALA A 301 21.55 4.82 29.22
N PRO A 302 21.25 4.92 30.53
CA PRO A 302 20.76 6.16 31.09
C PRO A 302 21.69 7.28 30.65
N LEU A 303 21.12 8.32 30.03
CA LEU A 303 21.86 9.50 29.60
C LEU A 303 22.78 9.91 30.76
N ASN A 304 24.09 9.87 30.53
CA ASN A 304 25.05 10.25 31.55
C ASN A 304 25.06 11.78 31.67
N ILE A 305 24.07 12.31 32.40
CA ILE A 305 23.91 13.74 32.64
C ILE A 305 24.96 14.15 33.67
N THR A 306 26.11 14.61 33.18
CA THR A 306 27.16 15.15 34.05
C THR A 306 26.78 16.54 34.57
N LYS A 307 27.47 17.00 35.62
CA LYS A 307 27.37 18.41 36.06
C LYS A 307 27.72 19.38 34.93
N GLY A 308 28.64 19.01 34.04
CA GLY A 308 29.00 19.77 32.84
C GLY A 308 27.87 19.85 31.82
N SER A 309 27.13 18.75 31.62
CA SER A 309 25.95 18.72 30.73
C SER A 309 24.84 19.64 31.22
N LYS A 310 24.57 19.68 32.54
CA LYS A 310 23.61 20.62 33.14
C LYS A 310 24.06 22.07 33.04
N ALA A 311 25.35 22.34 33.29
CA ALA A 311 25.90 23.68 33.16
C ALA A 311 25.85 24.18 31.71
N GLY A 312 26.24 23.34 30.74
CA GLY A 312 26.19 23.65 29.31
C GLY A 312 24.76 23.93 28.84
N ALA A 313 23.79 23.10 29.24
CA ALA A 313 22.38 23.34 28.94
C ALA A 313 21.88 24.68 29.51
N GLY A 314 22.21 24.98 30.78
CA GLY A 314 21.84 26.25 31.41
C GLY A 314 22.46 27.47 30.72
N ILE A 315 23.72 27.39 30.32
CA ILE A 315 24.42 28.46 29.58
C ILE A 315 23.75 28.68 28.22
N ILE A 316 23.48 27.61 27.47
CA ILE A 316 22.82 27.70 26.16
C ILE A 316 21.43 28.34 26.29
N THR A 317 20.63 27.90 27.28
CA THR A 317 19.32 28.49 27.55
C THR A 317 19.40 29.98 27.90
N ALA A 318 20.38 30.37 28.74
CA ALA A 318 20.58 31.76 29.11
C ALA A 318 21.02 32.63 27.91
N VAL A 319 21.96 32.14 27.09
CA VAL A 319 22.42 32.85 25.89
C VAL A 319 21.26 33.05 24.92
N ILE A 320 20.52 31.99 24.58
CA ILE A 320 19.37 32.10 23.67
C ILE A 320 18.31 33.03 24.23
N GLY A 321 17.98 32.92 25.53
CA GLY A 321 17.01 33.78 26.18
C GLY A 321 17.41 35.25 26.14
N ILE A 322 18.67 35.57 26.47
CA ILE A 322 19.21 36.94 26.41
C ILE A 322 19.22 37.46 24.98
N SER A 323 19.61 36.64 24.00
CA SER A 323 19.59 37.03 22.58
C SER A 323 18.19 37.38 22.11
N ILE A 324 17.17 36.59 22.48
CA ILE A 324 15.77 36.87 22.12
C ILE A 324 15.31 38.19 22.75
N VAL A 325 15.59 38.42 24.03
CA VAL A 325 15.22 39.65 24.73
C VAL A 325 15.94 40.87 24.12
N ALA A 326 17.23 40.75 23.81
CA ALA A 326 18.01 41.82 23.18
C ALA A 326 17.48 42.16 21.78
N CYS A 327 17.15 41.15 20.96
CA CYS A 327 16.53 41.37 19.66
C CYS A 327 15.15 42.04 19.79
N ALA A 328 14.34 41.63 20.76
CA ALA A 328 13.03 42.24 21.00
C ALA A 328 13.17 43.71 21.44
N LEU A 329 14.12 44.03 22.32
CA LEU A 329 14.38 45.40 22.76
C LEU A 329 14.91 46.28 21.61
N TRP A 330 15.80 45.75 20.76
CA TRP A 330 16.31 46.46 19.58
C TRP A 330 15.21 46.74 18.54
N LEU A 331 14.18 45.90 18.45
CA LEU A 331 13.05 46.14 17.55
C LEU A 331 12.06 47.20 18.09
N VAL A 332 12.06 47.45 19.40
CA VAL A 332 11.12 48.37 20.08
C VAL A 332 11.71 49.77 20.26
N PHE A 333 13.03 49.91 20.31
CA PHE A 333 13.77 51.18 20.44
C PHE A 333 14.51 51.54 19.17
#